data_AF-A0A7W0TJY2-F1
#
_entry.id   AF-A0A7W0TJY2-F1
#
_cell.length_a   1.000
_cell.length_b   1.000
_cell.length_c   1.000
_cell.angle_alpha   90.00
_cell.angle_beta   90.00
_cell.angle_gamma   90.00
#
_symmetry.space_group_name_H-M   'P 1'
#
loop_
_entity.id
_entity.type
_entity.pdbx_description
1 polymer ?
#
loop_
_entity_poly.entity_id
_entity_poly.type
_entity_poly.pdbx_seq_one_letter_code
_entity_poly.pdbx_strand_id
1 'polypeptide(L)' 'MTREQWMGAAMEGYTITTTTFAFEDMEIELFGDTAVIHARYSQIASFATVNLSNVFRLTDVWSRHTGVWQVVARHSSILG' A
#
# COMPACT_ATOMS: atom_id res chain seq x y z
N MET A 1 -3.35 -16.10 2.81
CA MET A 1 -2.42 -15.81 1.71
C MET A 1 -1.06 -15.49 2.34
N THR A 2 -0.01 -16.26 2.06
CA THR A 2 1.31 -16.06 2.68
C THR A 2 2.11 -14.97 1.95
N ARG A 3 3.17 -14.46 2.58
CA ARG A 3 4.06 -13.44 1.97
C ARG A 3 4.67 -13.95 0.66
N GLU A 4 5.17 -15.19 0.61
CA GLU A 4 5.71 -15.74 -0.64
C GLU A 4 4.64 -15.87 -1.72
N GLN A 5 3.41 -16.26 -1.36
CA GLN A 5 2.30 -16.38 -2.31
C GLN A 5 1.90 -15.02 -2.88
N TRP A 6 1.88 -13.97 -2.04
CA TRP A 6 1.58 -12.60 -2.48
C TRP A 6 2.70 -12.05 -3.37
N MET A 7 3.97 -12.25 -3.01
CA MET A 7 5.09 -11.81 -3.83
C MET A 7 5.18 -12.59 -5.15
N GLY A 8 4.95 -13.91 -5.14
CA GLY A 8 4.92 -14.74 -6.35
C GLY A 8 3.84 -14.28 -7.33
N ALA A 9 2.62 -14.04 -6.83
CA ALA A 9 1.56 -13.45 -7.64
C ALA A 9 1.94 -12.07 -8.20
N ALA A 10 2.60 -11.21 -7.41
CA ALA A 10 3.05 -9.90 -7.85
C ALA A 10 4.22 -9.94 -8.86
N MET A 11 5.06 -11.00 -8.86
CA MET A 11 6.30 -11.06 -9.65
C MET A 11 6.19 -11.85 -10.97
N GLU A 12 5.30 -12.85 -11.09
CA GLU A 12 5.28 -13.77 -12.26
C GLU A 12 4.42 -13.33 -13.46
N GLY A 13 3.92 -12.09 -13.49
CA GLY A 13 3.11 -11.61 -14.63
C GLY A 13 2.14 -10.48 -14.30
N TYR A 14 2.14 -10.02 -13.04
CA TYR A 14 1.45 -8.82 -12.59
C TYR A 14 2.22 -7.57 -13.01
N THR A 15 2.17 -7.24 -14.30
CA THR A 15 2.58 -5.90 -14.73
C THR A 15 1.48 -4.92 -14.35
N ILE A 16 1.49 -4.47 -13.09
CA ILE A 16 0.74 -3.29 -12.70
C ILE A 16 1.48 -2.11 -13.33
N THR A 17 0.97 -1.62 -14.46
CA THR A 17 1.46 -0.36 -15.03
C THR A 17 0.81 0.76 -14.23
N THR A 18 1.45 1.15 -13.13
CA THR A 18 1.08 2.37 -12.41
C THR A 18 1.69 3.54 -13.16
N THR A 19 0.88 4.25 -13.95
CA THR A 19 1.34 5.43 -14.68
C THR A 19 1.57 6.59 -13.71
N THR A 20 0.71 6.72 -12.69
CA THR A 20 0.81 7.75 -11.67
C THR A 20 0.25 7.24 -10.34
N PHE A 21 0.87 7.64 -9.23
CA PHE A 21 0.31 7.48 -7.90
C PHE A 21 0.59 8.72 -7.06
N ALA A 22 -0.28 9.00 -6.10
CA ALA A 22 -0.12 10.10 -5.16
C ALA A 22 -0.66 9.72 -3.79
N PHE A 23 0.07 10.14 -2.75
CA PHE A 23 -0.46 10.25 -1.40
C PHE A 23 -0.97 11.69 -1.24
N GLU A 24 -2.28 11.86 -1.23
CA GLU A 24 -2.93 13.18 -1.21
C GLU A 24 -2.99 13.75 0.20
N ASP A 25 -3.27 12.86 1.17
CA ASP A 25 -3.35 13.19 2.58
C ASP A 25 -2.78 12.04 3.41
N MET A 26 -2.11 12.36 4.51
CA MET A 26 -1.55 11.39 5.43
C MET A 26 -1.67 11.89 6.86
N GLU A 27 -2.37 11.10 7.66
CA GLU A 27 -2.41 11.25 9.11
C GLU A 27 -1.49 10.20 9.72
N ILE A 28 -0.60 10.63 10.62
CA ILE A 28 0.42 9.78 11.22
C ILE A 28 0.26 9.82 12.73
N GLU A 29 0.05 8.65 13.32
CA GLU A 29 0.00 8.45 14.76
C GLU A 29 1.23 7.64 15.20
N LEU A 30 2.03 8.22 16.10
CA LEU A 30 3.25 7.60 16.62
C LEU A 30 3.03 6.99 18.01
N PHE A 31 3.38 5.72 18.13
CA PHE A 31 3.33 4.92 19.35
C PHE A 31 4.72 4.35 19.64
N GLY A 32 5.65 5.22 20.05
CA GLY A 32 7.05 4.84 20.32
C GLY A 32 7.74 4.31 19.06
N ASP A 33 8.00 3.00 19.03
CA ASP A 33 8.61 2.30 17.88
C ASP A 33 7.57 1.77 16.88
N THR A 34 6.29 2.08 17.07
CA THR A 34 5.21 1.75 16.11
C THR A 34 4.62 3.04 15.55
N ALA A 35 4.29 3.08 14.26
CA ALA A 35 3.54 4.18 13.65
C ALA A 35 2.34 3.63 12.90
N VAL A 36 1.18 4.26 13.07
CA VAL A 36 -0.02 3.96 12.27
C VAL A 36 -0.23 5.14 11.33
N ILE A 37 -0.27 4.85 10.03
CA ILE A 37 -0.44 5.85 8.98
C ILE A 37 -1.77 5.61 8.30
N HIS A 38 -2.62 6.62 8.31
CA HIS A 38 -3.85 6.63 7.53
C HIS A 38 -3.67 7.57 6.34
N ALA A 39 -3.61 7.02 5.14
CA ALA A 39 -3.37 7.82 3.93
C ALA A 39 -4.53 7.75 2.94
N ARG A 40 -4.77 8.86 2.24
CA ARG A 40 -5.57 8.89 1.01
C ARG A 40 -4.63 8.71 -0.17
N TYR A 41 -4.79 7.61 -0.88
CA TYR A 41 -3.90 7.18 -1.94
C TYR A 41 -4.66 7.08 -3.26
N SER A 42 -4.28 7.86 -4.25
CA SER A 42 -4.81 7.75 -5.60
C SER A 42 -3.80 7.05 -6.49
N GLN A 43 -4.29 6.12 -7.33
CA GLN A 43 -3.47 5.49 -8.36
C GLN A 43 -4.20 5.48 -9.69
N ILE A 44 -3.42 5.66 -10.75
CA ILE A 44 -3.80 5.30 -12.11
C ILE A 44 -2.99 4.06 -12.46
N ALA A 45 -3.70 2.93 -12.52
CA ALA A 45 -3.09 1.63 -12.72
C ALA A 45 -3.93 0.80 -13.68
N SER A 46 -3.26 0.05 -14.56
CA SER A 46 -3.89 -0.98 -15.37
C SER A 46 -3.32 -2.35 -15.02
N PHE A 47 -4.19 -3.35 -14.96
CA PHE A 47 -3.80 -4.75 -14.91
C PHE A 47 -4.26 -5.41 -16.20
N ALA A 48 -3.31 -5.78 -17.06
CA ALA A 48 -3.59 -6.17 -18.44
C ALA A 48 -4.49 -5.13 -19.15
N THR A 49 -5.75 -5.47 -19.44
CA THR A 49 -6.74 -4.58 -20.05
C THR A 49 -7.74 -3.97 -19.04
N VAL A 50 -7.63 -4.34 -17.77
CA VAL A 50 -8.54 -3.89 -16.70
C VAL A 50 -8.00 -2.62 -16.05
N ASN A 51 -8.82 -1.58 -16.06
CA ASN A 51 -8.52 -0.36 -15.33
C ASN A 51 -8.70 -0.59 -13.83
N LEU A 52 -7.62 -0.44 -13.06
CA LEU A 52 -7.60 -0.51 -11.60
C LEU A 52 -7.41 0.87 -10.95
N SER A 53 -7.55 1.93 -11.73
CA SER A 53 -7.43 3.31 -11.26
C SER A 53 -8.55 3.60 -10.27
N ASN A 54 -8.15 3.92 -9.05
CA ASN A 54 -9.06 4.16 -7.94
C ASN A 54 -8.37 5.04 -6.89
N VAL A 55 -9.19 5.61 -6.02
CA VAL A 55 -8.74 6.23 -4.78
C VAL A 55 -8.98 5.25 -3.65
N PHE A 56 -7.98 5.12 -2.77
CA PHE A 56 -7.96 4.19 -1.66
C PHE A 56 -7.78 4.94 -0.34
N ARG A 57 -8.41 4.42 0.72
CA ARG A 57 -8.00 4.68 2.10
C ARG A 57 -7.03 3.58 2.50
N LEU A 58 -5.79 3.97 2.77
CA LEU A 58 -4.73 3.09 3.26
C LEU A 58 -4.59 3.24 4.78
N THR A 59 -4.37 2.12 5.45
CA THR A 59 -3.94 2.06 6.86
C THR A 59 -2.70 1.18 6.93
N ASP A 60 -1.55 1.80 7.18
CA ASP A 60 -0.28 1.09 7.33
C ASP A 60 0.17 1.11 8.78
N VAL A 61 0.55 -0.06 9.28
CA VAL A 61 1.23 -0.19 10.56
C VAL A 61 2.70 -0.42 10.29
N TRP A 62 3.51 0.49 10.78
CA TRP A 62 4.96 0.46 10.70
C TRP A 62 5.52 0.10 12.07
N SER A 63 6.53 -0.78 12.08
CA SER A 63 7.33 -1.07 13.27
C SER A 63 8.78 -0.73 12.99
N ARG A 64 9.46 -0.14 13.97
CA ARG A 64 10.88 0.16 13.90
C ARG A 64 11.67 -1.00 14.49
N HIS A 65 12.30 -1.79 13.64
CA HIS A 65 13.22 -2.84 14.06
C HIS A 65 14.64 -2.46 13.69
N THR A 66 15.57 -2.54 14.67
CA THR A 66 17.00 -2.23 14.46
C THR A 66 17.25 -0.85 13.83
N GLY A 67 16.41 0.14 14.18
CA GLY A 67 16.52 1.51 13.68
C GLY A 67 15.86 1.77 12.32
N VAL A 68 15.40 0.72 11.62
CA VAL A 68 14.75 0.81 10.30
C VAL A 68 13.24 0.62 10.45
N TRP A 69 12.47 1.49 9.80
CA TRP A 69 11.02 1.38 9.73
C TRP A 69 10.62 0.36 8.67
N GLN A 70 9.75 -0.56 9.04
CA GLN A 70 9.21 -1.58 8.15
C GLN A 70 7.69 -1.63 8.29
N VAL A 71 7.00 -1.75 7.16
CA VAL A 71 5.55 -2.03 7.15
C VAL A 71 5.33 -3.45 7.65
N VAL A 72 4.69 -3.60 8.80
CA VAL A 72 4.34 -4.91 9.37
C VAL A 72 2.90 -5.32 9.04
N ALA A 73 2.04 -4.35 8.72
CA ALA A 73 0.71 -4.61 8.19
C ALA A 73 0.25 -3.46 7.28
N ARG A 74 -0.53 -3.79 6.26
CA ARG A 74 -1.21 -2.83 5.38
C ARG A 74 -2.64 -3.29 5.15
N HIS A 75 -3.59 -2.36 5.31
CA HIS A 75 -4.97 -2.52 4.89
C HIS A 75 -5.33 -1.43 3.88
N SER A 76 -6.08 -1.81 2.84
CA SER A 76 -6.55 -0.89 1.80
C SER A 76 -8.02 -1.12 1.52
N SER A 77 -8.77 -0.02 1.35
CA SER A 77 -10.17 -0.04 0.93
C SER A 77 -10.39 1.02 -0.14
N ILE A 78 -11.30 0.76 -1.09
CA ILE A 78 -11.66 1.71 -2.15
C ILE A 78 -12.55 2.78 -1.53
N LEU A 79 -12.21 4.05 -1.78
CA LEU A 79 -13.06 5.20 -1.48
C LEU A 79 -13.95 5.41 -2.72
N GLY A 80 -15.16 4.86 -2.67
CA GLY A 80 -16.18 4.96 -3.72
C GLY A 80 -16.89 6.31 -3.77
#